data_AF-A0A2N2T7M7-F1
#
_entry.id   AF-A0A2N2T7M7-F1
#
_cell.length_a   1.000
_cell.length_b   1.000
_cell.length_c   1.000
_cell.angle_alpha   90.00
_cell.angle_beta   90.00
_cell.angle_gamma   90.00
#
_symmetry.space_group_name_H-M   'P 1'
#
loop_
_entity.id
_entity.type
_entity.pdbx_description
1 polymer ?
#
loop_
_entity_poly.entity_id
_entity_poly.type
_entity_poly.pdbx_seq_one_letter_code
_entity_poly.pdbx_strand_id
1 'polypeptide(L)'
;MLGFKQSSAPTSHREQVTITLADGRGVTLLRVRDRRAKRMRLSVSERGVRLTLPRAVSLRAADAFIQEHDGWLIAQLDRLSGSATPTLLVRGSCEPIPLRGELLPLRWAEGRYARVD
;
A
#
# COMPACT_ATOMS: atom_id res chain seq x y z
N MET A 1 -18.80 -40.62 10.67
CA MET A 1 -17.39 -40.27 10.88
C MET A 1 -16.83 -39.77 9.55
N LEU A 2 -16.83 -38.46 9.29
CA LEU A 2 -16.32 -37.88 8.04
C LEU A 2 -15.41 -36.66 8.35
N GLY A 3 -14.14 -36.83 7.99
CA GLY A 3 -13.33 -35.89 7.18
C GLY A 3 -13.30 -34.41 7.55
N PHE A 4 -12.14 -33.98 8.08
CA PHE A 4 -11.72 -32.60 8.25
C PHE A 4 -11.75 -31.76 6.96
N LYS A 5 -12.17 -30.50 7.08
CA LYS A 5 -11.54 -29.36 6.40
C LYS A 5 -11.86 -28.06 7.15
N GLN A 6 -11.20 -27.85 8.29
CA GLN A 6 -10.99 -26.48 8.76
C GLN A 6 -9.85 -25.88 7.94
N SER A 7 -10.20 -25.09 6.93
CA SER A 7 -9.26 -24.14 6.32
C SER A 7 -8.91 -23.10 7.37
N SER A 8 -7.90 -23.37 8.20
CA SER A 8 -7.33 -22.33 9.06
C SER A 8 -6.69 -21.29 8.15
N ALA A 9 -7.35 -20.14 7.99
CA ALA A 9 -6.73 -18.97 7.39
C ALA A 9 -5.39 -18.75 8.10
N PRO A 10 -4.26 -18.63 7.39
CA PRO A 10 -3.00 -18.39 8.07
C PRO A 10 -3.11 -17.03 8.76
N THR A 11 -3.00 -17.03 10.10
CA THR A 11 -2.96 -15.81 10.93
C THR A 11 -1.73 -15.00 10.53
N SER A 12 -1.89 -14.14 9.52
CA SER A 12 -0.91 -13.11 9.23
C SER A 12 -0.97 -12.13 10.40
N HIS A 13 0.06 -12.10 11.24
CA HIS A 13 0.19 -11.08 12.26
C HIS A 13 0.44 -9.75 11.55
N ARG A 14 -0.54 -8.85 11.63
CA ARG A 14 -0.52 -7.52 11.00
C ARG A 14 -0.41 -6.48 12.10
N GLU A 15 0.57 -5.61 11.96
CA GLU A 15 0.88 -4.59 12.96
C GLU A 15 1.22 -3.30 12.24
N GLN A 16 0.76 -2.17 12.76
CA GLN A 16 1.20 -0.86 12.31
C GLN A 16 2.39 -0.42 13.15
N VAL A 17 3.44 0.06 12.50
CA VAL A 17 4.67 0.52 13.15
C VAL A 17 5.03 1.86 12.56
N THR A 18 5.35 2.83 13.41
CA THR A 18 5.87 4.12 12.99
C THR A 18 7.39 4.11 13.08
N ILE A 19 8.04 4.52 12.01
CA ILE A 19 9.49 4.70 11.94
C ILE A 19 9.82 6.15 11.62
N THR A 20 11.02 6.58 11.99
CA THR A 20 11.57 7.86 11.53
C THR A 20 12.58 7.57 10.44
N LEU A 21 12.43 8.23 9.29
CA LEU A 21 13.37 8.12 8.17
C LEU A 21 14.58 9.02 8.37
N ALA A 22 15.63 8.84 7.57
CA ALA A 22 16.86 9.64 7.67
C ALA A 22 16.65 11.13 7.38
N ASP A 23 15.59 11.49 6.65
CA ASP A 23 15.18 12.87 6.40
C ASP A 23 14.30 13.47 7.52
N GLY A 24 14.08 12.73 8.61
CA GLY A 24 13.29 13.14 9.77
C GLY A 24 11.78 12.92 9.63
N ARG A 25 11.29 12.43 8.49
CA ARG A 25 9.85 12.15 8.33
C ARG A 25 9.43 10.92 9.13
N GLY A 26 8.31 11.04 9.84
CA GLY A 26 7.63 9.91 10.47
C GLY A 26 6.76 9.16 9.46
N VAL A 27 6.93 7.85 9.33
CA VAL A 27 6.16 7.00 8.41
C VAL A 27 5.56 5.82 9.14
N THR A 28 4.24 5.67 9.03
CA THR A 28 3.53 4.48 9.51
C THR A 28 3.50 3.42 8.42
N LEU A 29 4.05 2.24 8.72
CA LEU A 29 4.04 1.08 7.83
C LEU A 29 3.22 -0.08 8.40
N LEU A 30 2.63 -0.87 7.51
CA LEU A 30 2.00 -2.13 7.84
C LEU A 30 3.03 -3.26 7.78
N ARG A 31 3.41 -3.80 8.93
CA ARG A 31 4.26 -4.99 9.04
C ARG A 31 3.40 -6.24 9.03
N VAL A 32 3.67 -7.14 8.10
CA VAL A 32 2.91 -8.39 7.91
C VAL A 32 3.86 -9.58 7.97
N ARG A 33 3.59 -10.53 8.88
CA ARG A 33 4.22 -11.85 8.81
C ARG A 33 3.43 -12.76 7.87
N ASP A 34 4.09 -13.25 6.84
CA ASP A 34 3.50 -14.15 5.84
C ASP A 34 4.22 -15.51 5.84
N ARG A 35 3.45 -16.59 6.00
CA ARG A 35 3.97 -17.97 5.99
C ARG A 35 4.54 -18.39 4.64
N ARG A 36 4.10 -17.76 3.56
CA ARG A 36 4.51 -18.06 2.18
C ARG A 36 5.65 -17.17 1.71
N ALA A 37 5.96 -16.09 2.43
CA ALA A 37 7.07 -15.21 2.08
C ALA A 37 8.41 -15.94 2.27
N LYS A 38 9.21 -15.96 1.21
CA LYS A 38 10.58 -16.50 1.21
C LYS A 38 11.65 -15.44 1.47
N ARG A 39 11.31 -14.16 1.33
CA ARG A 39 12.20 -13.01 1.50
C ARG A 39 11.46 -11.83 2.12
N MET A 40 12.20 -10.92 2.75
CA MET A 40 11.65 -9.62 3.14
C MET A 40 11.29 -8.80 1.91
N ARG A 41 10.23 -7.98 2.01
CA ARG A 41 9.83 -7.07 0.93
C ARG A 41 9.27 -5.79 1.54
N LEU A 42 9.81 -4.66 1.10
CA LEU A 42 9.23 -3.34 1.34
C LEU A 42 8.49 -2.90 0.07
N SER A 43 7.29 -2.36 0.23
CA SER A 43 6.47 -1.87 -0.89
C SER A 43 5.75 -0.59 -0.50
N VAL A 44 5.67 0.35 -1.44
CA VAL A 44 4.96 1.63 -1.31
C VAL A 44 3.83 1.65 -2.34
N SER A 45 2.66 2.11 -1.92
CA SER A 45 1.47 2.27 -2.75
C SER A 45 0.62 3.43 -2.22
N GLU A 46 -0.46 3.78 -2.92
CA GLU A 46 -1.45 4.75 -2.45
C GLU A 46 -2.05 4.39 -1.08
N ARG A 47 -2.05 3.10 -0.71
CA ARG A 47 -2.51 2.63 0.60
C ARG A 47 -1.45 2.75 1.70
N GLY A 48 -0.29 3.35 1.38
CA GLY A 48 0.85 3.49 2.26
C GLY A 48 1.90 2.40 2.09
N VAL A 49 2.74 2.28 3.13
CA VAL A 49 3.93 1.43 3.14
C VAL A 49 3.61 0.07 3.76
N ARG A 50 4.11 -1.00 3.15
CA ARG A 50 3.98 -2.37 3.66
C ARG A 50 5.33 -3.07 3.71
N LEU A 51 5.62 -3.68 4.85
CA LEU A 51 6.74 -4.59 5.06
C LEU A 51 6.24 -6.02 5.22
N THR A 52 6.60 -6.90 4.30
CA THR A 52 6.29 -8.34 4.39
C THR A 52 7.52 -9.09 4.90
N LEU A 53 7.32 -9.93 5.93
CA LEU A 53 8.37 -10.71 6.58
C LEU A 53 8.08 -12.21 6.49
N PRO A 54 9.08 -13.05 6.15
CA PRO A 54 9.03 -14.49 6.44
C PRO A 54 8.87 -14.75 7.95
N ARG A 55 8.26 -15.89 8.33
CA ARG A 55 7.99 -16.19 9.76
C ARG A 55 9.23 -16.17 10.64
N ALA A 56 10.35 -16.66 10.13
CA ALA A 56 11.58 -16.84 10.90
C ALA A 56 12.39 -15.55 11.07
N VAL A 57 12.00 -14.46 10.38
CA VAL A 57 12.74 -13.19 10.45
C VAL A 57 12.47 -12.48 11.77
N SER A 58 13.56 -12.14 12.46
CA SER A 58 13.54 -11.37 13.71
C SER A 58 13.16 -9.91 13.45
N LEU A 59 12.66 -9.22 14.49
CA LEU A 59 12.36 -7.79 14.38
C LEU A 59 13.61 -6.96 14.13
N ARG A 60 14.74 -7.28 14.78
CA ARG A 60 16.02 -6.60 14.55
C ARG A 60 16.47 -6.67 13.08
N ALA A 61 16.29 -7.82 12.43
CA ALA A 61 16.60 -7.96 11.01
C ALA A 61 15.62 -7.17 10.13
N ALA A 62 14.35 -7.08 10.53
CA ALA A 62 13.37 -6.24 9.85
C ALA A 62 13.70 -4.74 9.98
N ASP A 63 14.13 -4.30 11.16
CA ASP A 63 14.52 -2.90 11.40
C ASP A 63 15.78 -2.55 10.60
N ALA A 64 16.79 -3.44 10.60
CA ALA A 64 17.98 -3.26 9.77
C ALA A 64 17.65 -3.18 8.27
N PHE A 65 16.72 -4.01 7.79
CA PHE A 65 16.26 -3.99 6.40
C PHE A 65 15.56 -2.68 6.02
N ILE A 66 14.79 -2.10 6.95
CA ILE A 66 14.20 -0.77 6.74
C ILE A 66 15.30 0.29 6.62
N GLN A 67 16.27 0.28 7.54
CA GLN A 67 17.36 1.25 7.56
C GLN A 67 18.24 1.16 6.31
N GLU A 68 18.54 -0.05 5.84
CA GLU A 68 19.27 -0.28 4.58
C GLU A 68 18.51 0.26 3.36
N HIS A 69 17.19 0.40 3.45
CA HIS A 69 16.32 0.85 2.36
C HIS A 69 15.69 2.22 2.62
N ASP A 70 16.23 2.99 3.56
CA ASP A 70 15.70 4.30 3.96
C ASP A 70 15.64 5.28 2.78
N GLY A 71 16.78 5.49 2.10
CA GLY A 71 16.84 6.37 0.92
C GLY A 71 15.94 5.92 -0.24
N TRP A 72 15.75 4.61 -0.41
CA TRP A 72 14.79 4.10 -1.38
C TRP A 72 13.35 4.42 -0.98
N LEU A 73 13.02 4.29 0.30
CA LEU A 73 11.69 4.56 0.84
C LEU A 73 11.35 6.05 0.72
N ILE A 74 12.28 6.94 1.06
CA ILE A 74 12.21 8.39 0.85
C ILE A 74 11.86 8.69 -0.62
N ALA A 75 12.66 8.18 -1.56
CA ALA A 75 12.44 8.43 -2.99
C ALA A 75 11.09 7.88 -3.50
N GLN A 76 10.59 6.77 -2.94
CA GLN A 76 9.26 6.26 -3.29
C GLN A 76 8.13 7.15 -2.76
N LEU A 77 8.26 7.66 -1.54
CA LEU A 77 7.27 8.55 -0.96
C LEU A 77 7.23 9.88 -1.71
N ASP A 78 8.39 10.44 -2.09
CA ASP A 78 8.45 11.67 -2.88
C ASP A 78 7.77 11.51 -4.24
N ARG A 79 7.97 10.36 -4.91
CA ARG A 79 7.24 10.05 -6.15
C ARG A 79 5.74 10.00 -5.95
N LEU A 80 5.27 9.41 -4.85
CA LEU A 80 3.85 9.30 -4.54
C LEU A 80 3.23 10.64 -4.10
N SER A 81 3.99 11.51 -3.42
CA SER A 81 3.55 12.87 -3.09
C SER A 81 3.56 13.80 -4.29
N GLY A 82 4.48 13.57 -5.24
CA GLY A 82 4.54 14.31 -6.51
C GLY A 82 3.45 13.93 -7.51
N SER A 83 2.86 12.73 -7.40
CA SER A 83 1.60 12.44 -8.09
C SER A 83 0.48 13.26 -7.45
N ALA A 84 -0.11 14.19 -8.21
CA ALA A 84 -1.23 15.01 -7.77
C ALA A 84 -2.26 14.15 -7.03
N THR A 85 -2.69 14.61 -5.84
CA THR A 85 -3.79 13.97 -5.12
C THR A 85 -4.94 13.80 -6.11
N PRO A 86 -5.42 12.58 -6.36
CA PRO A 86 -6.44 12.38 -7.37
C PRO A 86 -7.65 13.22 -7.01
N THR A 87 -8.05 14.11 -7.92
CA THR A 87 -9.28 14.88 -7.78
C THR A 87 -10.41 13.89 -7.62
N LEU A 88 -11.09 13.91 -6.47
CA LEU A 88 -12.24 13.06 -6.23
C LEU A 88 -13.30 13.39 -7.29
N LEU A 89 -13.77 12.38 -8.00
CA LEU A 89 -14.85 12.55 -8.95
C LEU A 89 -16.14 12.81 -8.19
N VAL A 90 -16.66 14.03 -8.29
CA VAL A 90 -17.97 14.39 -7.74
C VAL A 90 -19.03 14.04 -8.77
N ARG A 91 -19.96 13.14 -8.42
CA ARG A 91 -21.02 12.71 -9.33
C ARG A 91 -21.80 13.91 -9.86
N GLY A 92 -21.94 13.99 -11.18
CA GLY A 92 -22.63 15.09 -11.86
C GLY A 92 -21.78 16.34 -12.12
N SER A 93 -20.60 16.46 -11.52
CA SER A 93 -19.64 17.52 -11.89
C SER A 93 -18.98 17.18 -13.23
N CYS A 94 -18.98 18.12 -14.17
CA CYS A 94 -18.30 17.97 -15.47
C CYS A 94 -16.96 18.72 -15.52
N GLU A 95 -16.38 19.04 -14.36
CA GLU A 95 -15.08 19.72 -14.30
C GLU A 95 -14.00 18.90 -15.02
N PRO A 96 -13.08 19.55 -15.75
CA PRO A 96 -11.95 18.87 -16.37
C PRO A 96 -11.10 18.13 -15.34
N ILE A 97 -10.72 16.90 -15.65
CA ILE A 97 -9.89 16.05 -14.79
C ILE A 97 -8.49 15.86 -15.37
N PRO A 98 -7.45 15.76 -14.53
CA PRO A 98 -6.12 15.41 -15.01
C PRO A 98 -6.08 13.94 -15.45
N LEU A 99 -5.78 13.70 -16.72
CA LEU A 99 -5.54 12.38 -17.28
C LEU A 99 -4.22 12.40 -18.06
N ARG A 100 -3.23 11.62 -17.60
CA ARG A 100 -1.89 11.53 -18.21
C ARG A 100 -1.19 12.89 -18.42
N GLY A 101 -1.45 13.85 -17.54
CA GLY A 101 -0.83 15.18 -17.58
C GLY A 101 -1.64 16.24 -18.33
N GLU A 102 -2.77 15.88 -18.94
CA GLU A 102 -3.67 16.82 -19.61
C GLU A 102 -4.98 16.98 -18.84
N LEU A 103 -5.55 18.18 -18.82
CA LEU A 103 -6.90 18.42 -18.31
C LEU A 103 -7.92 18.10 -19.40
N LEU A 104 -8.69 17.03 -19.21
CA LEU A 104 -9.70 16.60 -20.16
C LEU A 104 -11.12 16.79 -19.61
N PRO A 105 -12.10 17.21 -20.43
CA PRO A 105 -13.47 17.37 -19.99
C PRO A 105 -14.09 16.05 -19.55
N LEU A 106 -14.79 16.05 -18.42
CA LEU A 106 -15.49 14.90 -17.89
C LEU A 106 -16.93 14.87 -18.40
N ARG A 107 -17.36 13.74 -18.98
CA ARG A 107 -18.75 13.50 -19.36
C ARG A 107 -19.27 12.26 -18.65
N TRP A 108 -20.34 12.43 -17.86
CA TRP A 108 -21.08 11.31 -17.28
C TRP A 108 -21.96 10.65 -18.34
N ALA A 109 -22.05 9.33 -18.29
CA ALA A 109 -22.96 8.54 -19.09
C ALA A 109 -23.52 7.41 -18.24
N GLU A 110 -24.77 7.02 -18.47
CA GLU A 110 -25.32 5.82 -17.86
C GLU A 110 -24.67 4.57 -18.47
N GLY A 111 -24.22 3.66 -17.60
CA GLY A 111 -23.70 2.36 -17.99
C GLY A 111 -24.69 1.26 -17.65
N ARG A 112 -24.76 0.22 -18.48
CA ARG A 112 -25.64 -0.95 -18.27
C ARG A 112 -25.32 -1.72 -16.96
N TYR A 113 -24.11 -1.53 -16.42
CA TYR A 113 -23.64 -2.10 -15.15
C TYR A 113 -22.92 -1.00 -14.35
N ALA A 114 -23.66 -0.25 -13.52
CA ALA A 114 -23.10 0.78 -12.64
C ALA A 114 -23.29 0.42 -11.16
N ARG A 115 -23.10 -0.86 -10.82
CA ARG A 115 -23.08 -1.33 -9.43
C ARG A 115 -21.65 -1.73 -9.07
N VAL A 116 -21.08 -1.04 -8.11
CA VAL A 116 -19.81 -1.39 -7.46
C VAL A 116 -20.21 -1.74 -6.04
N ASP A 117 -20.22 -3.04 -5.71
CA ASP A 117 -20.38 -3.52 -4.32
C ASP A 117 -19.05 -3.43 -3.55
#